data_AF-A0A8S9VVM6-F1
#
_entry.id   AF-A0A8S9VVM6-F1
#
_cell.length_a   1.000
_cell.length_b   1.000
_cell.length_c   1.000
_cell.angle_alpha   90.00
_cell.angle_beta   90.00
_cell.angle_gamma   90.00
#
_symmetry.space_group_name_H-M   'P 1'
#
loop_
_entity.id
_entity.type
_entity.pdbx_description
1 polymer ?
#
loop_
_entity_poly.entity_id
_entity_poly.type
_entity_poly.pdbx_seq_one_letter_code
_entity_poly.pdbx_strand_id
1 'polypeptide(L)'
;MVSDVPDYVPKAKLCAFTATIMGSAKTVMKELRQGKPNMLMIRSDDVITIFMNAGKNAILGTLFRDDGNIGLVIVEMEAACKKINAILE
;
A
#
# COMPACT_ATOMS: atom_id res chain seq x y z
N MET A 1 -7.13 5.77 9.48
CA MET A 1 -7.68 4.55 10.11
C MET A 1 -7.59 3.42 9.09
N VAL A 2 -7.38 2.18 9.54
CA VAL A 2 -7.48 0.99 8.66
C VAL A 2 -8.93 0.52 8.70
N SER A 3 -9.54 0.39 7.52
CA SER A 3 -10.98 0.16 7.38
C SER A 3 -11.36 -1.32 7.41
N ASP A 4 -10.54 -2.20 6.82
CA ASP A 4 -10.94 -3.58 6.53
C ASP A 4 -9.78 -4.56 6.77
N VAL A 5 -9.63 -4.99 8.03
CA VAL A 5 -8.66 -6.00 8.47
C VAL A 5 -9.29 -6.90 9.52
N PRO A 6 -8.86 -8.17 9.63
CA PRO A 6 -9.36 -9.09 10.66
C PRO A 6 -9.24 -8.54 12.07
N ASP A 7 -10.15 -8.93 12.96
CA ASP A 7 -10.22 -8.39 14.34
C ASP A 7 -8.97 -8.65 15.19
N TYR A 8 -8.23 -9.72 14.88
CA TYR A 8 -6.98 -10.04 15.57
C TYR A 8 -5.84 -9.07 15.21
N VAL A 9 -5.99 -8.24 14.18
CA VAL A 9 -4.95 -7.32 13.72
C VAL A 9 -5.02 -6.00 14.50
N PRO A 10 -3.96 -5.63 15.23
CA PRO A 10 -3.91 -4.34 15.93
C PRO A 10 -3.79 -3.19 14.94
N LYS A 11 -4.94 -2.61 14.55
CA LYS A 11 -5.07 -1.57 13.50
C LYS A 11 -4.08 -0.41 13.67
N ALA A 12 -3.88 0.09 14.89
CA ALA A 12 -2.96 1.19 15.16
C ALA A 12 -1.48 0.83 14.89
N LYS A 13 -1.06 -0.39 15.26
CA LYS A 13 0.31 -0.87 14.99
C LYS A 13 0.53 -1.06 13.49
N LEU A 14 -0.45 -1.65 12.80
CA LEU A 14 -0.38 -1.81 11.35
C LEU A 14 -0.24 -0.46 10.63
N CYS A 15 -1.09 0.53 10.98
CA CYS A 15 -0.97 1.90 10.45
C CYS A 15 0.45 2.46 10.64
N ALA A 16 0.99 2.35 11.86
CA ALA A 16 2.30 2.88 12.20
C ALA A 16 3.41 2.20 11.39
N PHE A 17 3.38 0.87 11.27
CA PHE A 17 4.36 0.14 10.48
C PHE A 17 4.28 0.46 8.99
N THR A 18 3.07 0.51 8.41
CA THR A 18 2.88 0.89 7.01
C THR A 18 3.40 2.31 6.75
N ALA A 19 3.11 3.26 7.64
CA ALA A 19 3.61 4.63 7.53
C ALA A 19 5.16 4.67 7.60
N THR A 20 5.76 3.93 8.53
CA THR A 20 7.22 3.81 8.67
C THR A 20 7.85 3.21 7.41
N ILE A 21 7.35 2.07 6.92
CA ILE A 21 7.90 1.39 5.75
C ILE A 21 7.79 2.28 4.49
N MET A 22 6.65 2.94 4.28
CA MET A 22 6.48 3.89 3.18
C MET A 22 7.41 5.11 3.32
N GLY A 23 7.63 5.59 4.54
CA GLY A 23 8.61 6.64 4.83
C GLY A 23 10.04 6.22 4.48
N SER A 24 10.45 5.04 4.95
CA SER A 24 11.75 4.44 4.63
C SER A 24 11.94 4.23 3.13
N ALA A 25 10.92 3.73 2.43
CA ALA A 25 10.96 3.57 0.98
C ALA A 25 11.16 4.92 0.25
N LYS A 26 10.48 5.99 0.69
CA LYS A 26 10.70 7.34 0.15
C LYS A 26 12.14 7.79 0.35
N THR A 27 12.72 7.55 1.52
CA THR A 27 14.12 7.87 1.81
C THR A 27 15.08 7.08 0.91
N VAL A 28 14.90 5.76 0.77
CA VAL A 28 15.72 4.93 -0.12
C VAL A 28 15.68 5.44 -1.56
N MET A 29 14.49 5.73 -2.09
CA MET A 29 14.35 6.23 -3.47
C MET A 29 15.04 7.60 -3.64
N LYS A 30 14.97 8.46 -2.64
CA LYS A 30 15.68 9.75 -2.63
C LYS A 30 17.20 9.56 -2.71
N GLU A 31 17.76 8.66 -1.90
CA GLU A 31 19.21 8.37 -1.92
C GLU A 31 19.66 7.78 -3.26
N LEU A 32 18.82 6.95 -3.88
CA LEU A 32 19.05 6.40 -5.23
C LEU A 32 18.79 7.40 -6.37
N ARG A 33 18.45 8.66 -6.04
CA ARG A 33 18.08 9.72 -6.99
C ARG A 33 16.94 9.30 -7.94
N GLN A 34 16.03 8.49 -7.43
CA GLN A 34 14.83 8.07 -8.13
C GLN A 34 13.61 8.89 -7.67
N GLY A 35 12.53 8.82 -8.46
CA GLY A 35 11.26 9.45 -8.11
C GLY A 35 10.61 8.86 -6.85
N LYS A 36 9.40 9.35 -6.53
CA LYS A 36 8.64 8.82 -5.39
C LYS A 36 8.27 7.34 -5.63
N PRO A 37 8.27 6.48 -4.60
CA PRO A 37 7.79 5.11 -4.76
C PRO A 37 6.29 5.13 -5.09
N ASN A 38 5.93 4.50 -6.21
CA ASN A 38 4.54 4.34 -6.64
C ASN A 38 3.83 3.22 -5.86
N MET A 39 4.56 2.15 -5.53
CA MET A 39 4.03 0.94 -4.92
C MET A 39 5.11 0.27 -4.05
N LEU A 40 4.70 -0.36 -2.95
CA LEU A 40 5.51 -1.30 -2.18
C LEU A 40 4.80 -2.66 -2.14
N MET A 41 5.52 -3.73 -2.50
CA MET A 41 5.00 -5.10 -2.57
C MET A 41 5.81 -5.99 -1.63
N ILE A 42 5.12 -6.70 -0.76
CA ILE A 42 5.68 -7.69 0.17
C ILE A 42 5.11 -9.04 -0.23
N ARG A 43 5.98 -9.98 -0.61
CA ARG A 43 5.62 -11.36 -0.88
C ARG A 43 6.05 -12.23 0.28
N SER A 44 5.17 -13.11 0.71
CA SER A 44 5.42 -14.19 1.68
C SER A 44 4.87 -15.49 1.08
N ASP A 45 5.07 -16.62 1.75
CA ASP A 45 4.86 -17.98 1.20
C ASP A 45 3.66 -18.11 0.25
N ASP A 46 2.45 -17.78 0.71
CA ASP A 46 1.22 -17.90 -0.10
C ASP A 46 0.46 -16.57 -0.28
N VAL A 47 1.06 -15.44 0.10
CA VAL A 47 0.36 -14.15 0.12
C VAL A 47 1.22 -13.01 -0.39
N ILE A 48 0.54 -12.06 -1.01
CA ILE A 48 1.11 -10.77 -1.41
C ILE A 48 0.36 -9.67 -0.67
N THR A 49 1.12 -8.74 -0.09
CA THR A 49 0.63 -7.46 0.42
C THR A 49 1.13 -6.34 -0.48
N ILE A 50 0.24 -5.45 -0.92
CA ILE A 50 0.61 -4.25 -1.69
C ILE A 50 0.15 -3.01 -0.95
N PHE A 51 1.03 -2.00 -0.89
CA PHE A 51 0.72 -0.65 -0.43
C PHE A 51 0.96 0.37 -1.54
N MET A 52 0.00 1.28 -1.74
CA MET A 52 0.07 2.38 -2.69
C MET A 52 -0.31 3.71 -2.02
N ASN A 53 0.31 4.81 -2.45
CA ASN A 53 -0.14 6.13 -2.03
C ASN A 53 -1.49 6.44 -2.70
N ALA A 54 -2.50 6.77 -1.91
CA ALA A 54 -3.82 7.20 -2.37
C ALA A 54 -3.98 8.71 -2.11
N GLY A 55 -3.30 9.52 -2.92
CA GLY A 55 -3.21 10.96 -2.71
C GLY A 55 -2.12 11.38 -1.72
N LYS A 56 -2.24 12.60 -1.17
CA LYS A 56 -1.23 13.17 -0.26
C LYS A 56 -1.30 12.62 1.17
N ASN A 57 -2.49 12.24 1.62
CA ASN A 57 -2.79 12.00 3.03
C ASN A 57 -3.27 10.56 3.34
N ALA A 58 -3.35 9.68 2.34
CA ALA A 58 -3.81 8.31 2.53
C ALA A 58 -2.94 7.28 1.82
N ILE A 59 -3.00 6.06 2.35
CA ILE A 59 -2.34 4.87 1.82
C ILE A 59 -3.43 3.81 1.65
N LEU A 60 -3.48 3.20 0.47
CA LEU A 60 -4.30 2.02 0.22
C LEU A 60 -3.42 0.78 0.38
N GLY A 61 -3.90 -0.20 1.16
CA GLY A 61 -3.25 -1.49 1.34
C GLY A 61 -4.18 -2.63 0.95
N THR A 62 -3.64 -3.71 0.39
CA THR A 62 -4.37 -4.96 0.15
C THR A 62 -3.52 -6.17 0.54
N LEU A 63 -4.17 -7.27 0.90
CA LEU A 63 -3.56 -8.59 1.10
C LEU A 63 -4.39 -9.61 0.33
N PHE A 64 -3.73 -10.42 -0.49
CA PHE A 64 -4.36 -11.46 -1.29
C PHE A 64 -3.44 -12.67 -1.42
N ARG A 65 -4.01 -13.82 -1.80
CA ARG A 65 -3.22 -15.03 -2.07
C ARG A 65 -2.38 -14.86 -3.33
N ASP A 66 -1.19 -15.44 -3.36
CA ASP A 66 -0.30 -15.44 -4.54
C ASP A 66 -0.70 -16.53 -5.55
N ASP A 67 -2.00 -16.64 -5.85
CA ASP A 67 -2.58 -17.62 -6.78
C ASP A 67 -3.33 -16.96 -7.96
N GLY A 68 -3.35 -15.62 -8.00
CA GLY A 68 -4.10 -14.83 -8.98
C GLY A 68 -3.24 -13.96 -9.90
N ASN A 69 -3.90 -13.21 -10.79
CA ASN A 69 -3.23 -12.26 -11.68
C ASN A 69 -2.88 -10.97 -10.91
N ILE A 70 -1.63 -10.87 -10.47
CA ILE A 70 -1.09 -9.71 -9.74
C ILE A 70 -1.25 -8.41 -10.54
N GLY A 71 -1.06 -8.47 -11.86
CA GLY A 71 -1.20 -7.31 -12.73
C GLY A 71 -2.62 -6.72 -12.69
N LEU A 72 -3.64 -7.57 -12.67
CA LEU A 72 -5.03 -7.13 -12.53
C LEU A 72 -5.29 -6.47 -11.17
N VAL A 73 -4.76 -7.05 -10.09
CA VAL A 73 -4.87 -6.44 -8.75
C VAL A 73 -4.24 -5.04 -8.73
N ILE A 74 -3.06 -4.88 -9.33
CA ILE A 74 -2.37 -3.59 -9.43
C ILE A 74 -3.23 -2.56 -10.19
N VAL A 75 -3.80 -2.94 -11.34
CA VAL A 75 -4.67 -2.05 -12.14
C VAL A 75 -5.89 -1.58 -11.34
N GLU A 76 -6.55 -2.50 -10.64
CA GLU A 76 -7.73 -2.17 -9.82
C GLU A 76 -7.35 -1.29 -8.61
N MET A 77 -6.20 -1.56 -7.98
CA MET A 77 -5.70 -0.72 -6.89
C MET A 77 -5.36 0.69 -7.36
N GLU A 78 -4.74 0.87 -8.54
CA GLU A 78 -4.49 2.20 -9.10
C GLU A 78 -5.78 2.97 -9.36
N ALA A 79 -6.80 2.29 -9.90
CA ALA A 79 -8.13 2.88 -10.09
C ALA A 79 -8.78 3.27 -8.75
N ALA A 80 -8.65 2.43 -7.72
CA ALA A 80 -9.14 2.73 -6.37
C ALA A 80 -8.39 3.92 -5.74
N CYS A 81 -7.07 4.00 -5.88
CA CYS A 81 -6.28 5.14 -5.41
C CYS A 81 -6.74 6.47 -6.02
N LYS A 82 -7.06 6.48 -7.33
CA LYS A 82 -7.60 7.67 -8.00
C LYS A 82 -8.96 8.09 -7.42
N LYS A 83 -9.86 7.12 -7.18
CA LYS A 83 -11.16 7.37 -6.56
C LYS A 83 -11.03 7.92 -5.14
N ILE A 84 -10.14 7.33 -4.33
CA ILE A 84 -9.86 7.79 -2.97
C ILE A 84 -9.31 9.22 -2.99
N ASN A 85 -8.34 9.51 -3.86
CA ASN A 85 -7.77 10.84 -3.98
C ASN A 85 -8.84 11.89 -4.32
N ALA A 86 -9.75 11.57 -5.24
CA ALA A 86 -10.85 12.47 -5.63
C ALA A 86 -11.89 12.71 -4.52
N ILE A 87 -11.93 11.88 -3.47
CA ILE A 87 -12.82 12.07 -2.30
C ILE A 87 -12.11 12.87 -1.20
N LEU A 88 -10.78 12.79 -1.12
CA LEU A 88 -9.97 13.44 -0.09
C LEU A 88 -9.42 14.81 -0.50
N GLU A 89 -9.56 15.19 -1.77
CA GLU A 89 -9.30 16.53 -2.34
C GLU A 89 -10.61 17.29 -2.55
#